data_AF-A0A239JNE0-F1
#
_entry.id   AF-A0A239JNE0-F1
#
_cell.length_a   1.000
_cell.length_b   1.000
_cell.length_c   1.000
_cell.angle_alpha   90.00
_cell.angle_beta   90.00
_cell.angle_gamma   90.00
#
_symmetry.space_group_name_H-M   'P 1'
#
loop_
_entity.id
_entity.type
_entity.pdbx_description
1 polymer ?
#
loop_
_entity_poly.entity_id
_entity_poly.type
_entity_poly.pdbx_seq_one_letter_code
_entity_poly.pdbx_strand_id
1 'polypeptide(L)'
;MIDPAKARRESLRWYLLLTLNTSRPVDPHEAVVLSTIQGIYPDCTLLELRRELDYMADRSLVTLNKQPSGHWVCGLTHYGVDIAEYTVDCRPGIARPEKYWST
;
A
#
# COMPACT_ATOMS: atom_id res chain seq x y z
N MET A 1 5.11 -19.69 -15.82
CA MET A 1 5.35 -18.39 -16.48
C MET A 1 4.94 -17.30 -15.51
N ILE A 2 5.79 -16.31 -15.26
CA ILE A 2 5.47 -15.18 -14.37
C ILE A 2 4.46 -14.29 -15.09
N ASP A 3 3.33 -13.99 -14.44
CA ASP A 3 2.41 -12.95 -14.90
C ASP A 3 2.94 -11.58 -14.41
N PRO A 4 3.50 -10.75 -15.30
CA PRO A 4 4.09 -9.47 -14.90
C PRO A 4 3.06 -8.50 -14.33
N ALA A 5 1.80 -8.56 -14.80
CA ALA A 5 0.74 -7.70 -14.30
C ALA A 5 0.34 -8.09 -12.88
N LYS A 6 0.28 -9.40 -12.58
CA LYS A 6 0.08 -9.88 -11.21
C LYS A 6 1.23 -9.45 -10.30
N ALA A 7 2.48 -9.68 -10.71
CA ALA A 7 3.65 -9.31 -9.93
C ALA A 7 3.67 -7.81 -9.60
N ARG A 8 3.35 -6.95 -10.58
CA ARG A 8 3.25 -5.49 -10.35
C ARG A 8 2.18 -5.15 -9.31
N ARG A 9 0.96 -5.71 -9.41
CA ARG A 9 -0.12 -5.43 -8.44
C ARG A 9 0.27 -5.82 -7.02
N GLU A 10 0.84 -7.01 -6.86
CA GLU A 10 1.22 -7.52 -5.53
C GLU A 10 2.38 -6.70 -4.94
N SER A 11 3.37 -6.31 -5.74
CA SER A 11 4.46 -5.42 -5.33
C SER A 11 3.98 -4.02 -4.98
N LEU A 12 3.09 -3.44 -5.80
CA LEU A 12 2.53 -2.11 -5.54
C LEU A 12 1.82 -2.06 -4.18
N ARG A 13 1.00 -3.07 -3.85
CA ARG A 13 0.34 -3.16 -2.53
C ARG A 13 1.32 -3.22 -1.37
N TRP A 14 2.44 -3.92 -1.55
CA TRP A 14 3.50 -3.97 -0.55
C TRP A 14 4.16 -2.59 -0.36
N TYR A 15 4.50 -1.90 -1.45
CA TYR A 15 5.08 -0.56 -1.37
C TYR A 15 4.10 0.46 -0.78
N LEU A 16 2.79 0.32 -1.03
CA LEU A 16 1.77 1.15 -0.38
C LEU A 16 1.75 0.97 1.13
N LEU A 17 1.80 -0.28 1.64
CA LEU A 17 1.91 -0.53 3.08
C LEU A 17 3.15 0.14 3.67
N LEU A 18 4.31 0.01 3.02
CA LEU A 18 5.55 0.62 3.50
C LEU A 18 5.50 2.16 3.47
N THR A 19 4.91 2.73 2.42
CA THR A 19 4.76 4.18 2.26
C THR A 19 3.89 4.75 3.39
N LEU A 20 2.74 4.13 3.63
CA LEU A 20 1.81 4.56 4.68
C LEU A 20 2.35 4.24 6.08
N ASN A 21 3.16 3.19 6.27
CA ASN A 21 3.80 2.93 7.56
C ASN A 21 4.84 4.00 7.88
N THR A 22 5.59 4.44 6.88
CA THR A 22 6.64 5.47 7.03
C THR A 22 6.06 6.86 7.28
N SER A 23 4.83 7.14 6.81
CA SER A 23 4.18 8.43 7.02
C SER A 23 3.59 8.62 8.42
N ARG A 24 3.44 7.53 9.20
CA ARG A 24 2.90 7.58 10.56
C ARG A 24 3.70 8.56 11.44
N PRO A 25 3.04 9.35 12.30
CA PRO A 25 1.62 9.25 12.69
C PRO A 25 0.65 10.05 11.79
N VAL A 26 1.10 10.58 10.65
CA VAL A 26 0.29 11.43 9.77
C VAL A 26 -0.24 10.63 8.59
N ASP A 27 -1.54 10.71 8.35
CA ASP A 27 -2.16 10.13 7.15
C ASP A 27 -1.93 11.07 5.95
N PRO A 28 -1.15 10.67 4.94
CA PRO A 28 -0.80 11.54 3.82
C PRO A 28 -1.96 11.75 2.85
N HIS A 29 -1.90 12.90 2.18
CA HIS A 29 -2.64 13.14 0.95
C HIS A 29 -2.17 12.17 -0.15
N GLU A 30 -3.09 11.61 -0.94
CA GLU A 30 -2.79 10.59 -1.96
C GLU A 30 -1.74 11.04 -2.99
N ALA A 31 -1.63 12.34 -3.27
CA ALA A 31 -0.60 12.87 -4.16
C ALA A 31 0.83 12.61 -3.66
N VAL A 32 1.04 12.64 -2.33
CA VAL A 32 2.34 12.29 -1.71
C VAL A 32 2.60 10.79 -1.81
N VAL A 33 1.55 9.99 -1.66
CA VAL A 33 1.64 8.54 -1.84
C VAL A 33 1.97 8.22 -3.31
N LEU A 34 1.29 8.86 -4.26
CA LEU A 34 1.53 8.71 -5.68
C LEU A 34 2.96 9.07 -6.06
N SER A 35 3.47 10.22 -5.61
CA SER A 35 4.83 10.65 -5.92
C SER A 35 5.88 9.69 -5.35
N THR A 36 5.65 9.16 -4.15
CA THR A 36 6.51 8.14 -3.54
C THR A 36 6.53 6.86 -4.38
N ILE A 37 5.35 6.37 -4.79
CA ILE A 37 5.24 5.19 -5.65
C ILE A 37 5.87 5.41 -7.03
N GLN A 38 5.74 6.61 -7.59
CA GLN A 38 6.32 6.96 -8.89
C GLN A 38 7.85 6.97 -8.89
N GLY A 39 8.49 7.07 -7.71
CA GLY A 39 9.92 6.83 -7.56
C GLY A 39 10.33 5.37 -7.89
N ILE A 40 9.40 4.43 -7.82
CA ILE A 40 9.61 2.99 -8.10
C ILE A 40 8.98 2.62 -9.45
N TYR A 41 7.76 3.08 -9.69
CA TYR A 41 6.97 2.85 -10.90
C TYR A 41 6.60 4.19 -11.54
N PRO A 42 7.48 4.78 -12.36
CA PRO A 42 7.26 6.12 -12.93
C PRO A 42 5.96 6.26 -13.75
N ASP A 43 5.45 5.14 -14.28
CA ASP A 43 4.22 5.04 -15.05
C ASP A 43 2.96 4.84 -14.19
N CYS A 44 3.09 4.72 -12.87
CA CYS A 44 1.95 4.54 -11.98
C CYS A 44 1.00 5.74 -12.08
N THR A 45 -0.26 5.44 -12.39
CA THR A 45 -1.31 6.45 -12.51
C THR A 45 -2.08 6.60 -11.20
N LEU A 46 -2.75 7.73 -11.01
CA LEU A 46 -3.63 7.94 -9.86
C LEU A 46 -4.78 6.90 -9.81
N LEU A 47 -5.29 6.49 -10.97
CA LEU A 47 -6.33 5.46 -11.05
C LEU A 47 -5.83 4.09 -10.59
N GLU A 48 -4.62 3.70 -11.01
CA GLU A 48 -3.98 2.46 -10.56
C GLU A 48 -3.78 2.48 -9.03
N LEU A 49 -3.25 3.58 -8.50
CA LEU A 49 -3.06 3.79 -7.07
C LEU A 49 -4.37 3.62 -6.29
N ARG A 50 -5.41 4.36 -6.68
CA ARG A 50 -6.72 4.33 -6.01
C ARG A 50 -7.37 2.95 -6.04
N ARG A 51 -7.25 2.23 -7.16
CA ARG A 51 -7.77 0.86 -7.29
C ARG A 51 -7.12 -0.08 -6.29
N GLU A 52 -5.79 -0.02 -6.14
CA GLU A 52 -5.10 -0.89 -5.17
C GLU A 52 -5.36 -0.45 -3.72
N LEU A 53 -5.47 0.86 -3.45
CA LEU A 53 -5.87 1.37 -2.13
C LEU A 53 -7.28 0.93 -1.73
N ASP A 54 -8.26 0.99 -2.65
CA ASP A 54 -9.62 0.49 -2.40
C ASP A 54 -9.60 -1.02 -2.07
N TYR A 55 -8.87 -1.83 -2.85
CA TYR A 55 -8.70 -3.26 -2.54
C TYR A 55 -8.08 -3.50 -1.16
N MET A 56 -7.11 -2.67 -0.76
CA MET A 56 -6.48 -2.77 0.56
C MET A 56 -7.43 -2.33 1.68
N ALA A 57 -8.31 -1.37 1.43
CA ALA A 57 -9.35 -0.94 2.36
C ALA A 57 -10.38 -2.05 2.58
N ASP A 58 -10.80 -2.74 1.52
CA ASP A 58 -11.65 -3.93 1.60
C ASP A 58 -11.01 -5.06 2.43
N ARG A 59 -9.67 -5.14 2.42
CA ARG A 59 -8.89 -6.06 3.27
C ARG A 59 -8.65 -5.55 4.69
N SER A 60 -9.22 -4.41 5.06
CA SER A 60 -9.04 -3.76 6.36
C SER A 60 -7.59 -3.41 6.70
N LEU A 61 -6.74 -3.17 5.69
CA LEU A 61 -5.32 -2.83 5.88
C LEU A 61 -5.06 -1.32 5.90
N VAL A 62 -5.89 -0.55 5.19
CA VAL A 62 -5.76 0.91 5.09
C VAL A 62 -7.07 1.58 5.43
N THR A 63 -6.98 2.84 5.85
CA THR A 63 -8.13 3.75 5.98
C THR A 63 -8.11 4.73 4.82
N LEU A 64 -9.28 5.04 4.27
CA LEU A 64 -9.44 6.00 3.17
C LEU A 64 -10.48 7.04 3.56
N ASN A 65 -10.05 8.30 3.68
CA ASN A 65 -10.94 9.44 3.79
C ASN A 65 -11.05 10.12 2.42
N LYS A 66 -12.15 9.83 1.70
CA LYS A 66 -12.46 10.36 0.37
C LYS A 66 -13.14 11.73 0.53
N GLN A 67 -12.41 12.82 0.29
CA GLN A 67 -12.93 14.16 0.50
C GLN A 67 -13.90 14.59 -0.61
N PRO A 68 -14.86 15.50 -0.33
CA PRO A 68 -15.81 15.99 -1.34
C PRO A 68 -15.16 16.68 -2.55
N SER A 69 -13.98 17.28 -2.36
CA SER A 69 -13.14 17.87 -3.42
C SER A 69 -12.48 16.81 -4.33
N GLY A 70 -12.68 15.52 -4.05
CA GLY A 70 -12.26 14.42 -4.89
C GLY A 70 -10.90 13.82 -4.52
N HIS A 71 -10.14 14.43 -3.61
CA HIS A 71 -8.87 13.89 -3.16
C HIS A 71 -9.00 12.96 -1.96
N TRP A 72 -8.05 12.04 -1.81
CA TRP A 72 -8.05 11.04 -0.74
C TRP A 72 -6.95 11.32 0.28
N VAL A 73 -7.27 11.09 1.55
CA VAL A 73 -6.30 10.96 2.64
C VAL A 73 -6.22 9.49 3.02
N CYS A 74 -5.01 8.94 3.01
CA CYS A 74 -4.76 7.50 3.12
C CYS A 74 -4.01 7.22 4.43
N GLY A 75 -4.47 6.26 5.22
CA GLY A 75 -3.82 5.86 6.47
C GLY A 75 -3.69 4.35 6.61
N LEU A 76 -3.05 3.90 7.70
CA LEU A 76 -3.01 2.48 8.06
C LEU A 76 -4.00 2.16 9.17
N THR A 77 -4.60 0.97 9.10
CA THR A 77 -5.23 0.35 10.26
C THR A 77 -4.16 -0.32 11.15
N HIS A 78 -4.53 -0.74 12.36
CA HIS A 78 -3.65 -1.58 13.19
C HIS A 78 -3.19 -2.84 12.45
N TYR A 79 -4.09 -3.47 11.68
CA TYR A 79 -3.77 -4.67 10.92
C TYR A 79 -2.80 -4.39 9.77
N GLY A 80 -2.92 -3.24 9.10
CA GLY A 80 -1.94 -2.80 8.11
C GLY A 80 -0.55 -2.59 8.69
N VAL A 81 -0.47 -2.00 9.89
CA VAL A 81 0.78 -1.86 10.66
C VAL A 81 1.38 -3.23 10.96
N ASP A 82 0.59 -4.15 11.51
CA ASP A 82 1.05 -5.49 11.87
C ASP A 82 1.63 -6.27 10.67
N ILE A 83 1.02 -6.13 9.49
CA ILE A 83 1.52 -6.73 8.25
C ILE A 83 2.86 -6.11 7.83
N ALA A 84 2.98 -4.79 7.92
CA ALA A 84 4.19 -4.06 7.53
C ALA A 84 5.37 -4.33 8.48
N GLU A 85 5.08 -4.50 9.78
CA GLU A 85 6.06 -4.75 10.84
C GLU A 85 6.36 -6.25 11.04
N TYR A 86 5.77 -7.13 10.21
CA TYR A 86 5.96 -8.58 10.27
C TYR A 86 5.56 -9.19 11.62
N THR A 87 4.55 -8.65 12.28
CA THR A 87 4.00 -9.20 13.54
C THR A 87 2.94 -10.27 13.27
N VAL A 88 2.33 -10.26 12.08
CA VAL A 88 1.32 -11.23 11.64
C VAL A 88 1.60 -11.77 10.22
N ASP A 89 0.93 -12.85 9.86
CA ASP A 89 1.03 -13.45 8.52
C ASP A 89 0.35 -12.60 7.43
N CYS A 90 0.97 -12.53 6.25
CA CYS A 90 0.41 -11.83 5.10
C CYS A 90 -0.30 -12.80 4.17
N ARG A 91 -1.62 -12.64 4.00
CA ARG A 91 -2.40 -13.44 3.04
C ARG A 91 -2.03 -13.08 1.59
N PRO A 92 -2.16 -14.03 0.63
CA PRO A 92 -1.82 -13.83 -0.78
C PRO A 92 -2.41 -12.55 -1.40
N GLY A 93 -1.77 -12.07 -2.47
CA GLY A 93 -2.15 -10.83 -3.15
C GLY A 93 -1.37 -9.60 -2.72
N ILE A 94 -0.35 -9.75 -1.88
CA ILE A 94 0.62 -8.72 -1.50
C ILE A 94 2.00 -9.38 -1.55
N ALA A 95 2.95 -8.78 -2.27
CA ALA A 95 4.30 -9.33 -2.43
C ALA A 95 5.19 -8.92 -1.24
N ARG A 96 4.75 -9.26 -0.02
CA ARG A 96 5.58 -9.08 1.18
C ARG A 96 6.75 -10.07 1.11
N PRO A 97 8.01 -9.62 1.13
CA PRO A 97 9.18 -10.52 1.18
C PRO A 97 9.12 -11.46 2.38
N GLU A 98 9.75 -12.63 2.28
CA GLU A 98 9.94 -13.48 3.47
C GLU A 98 10.97 -12.85 4.41
N LYS A 99 10.69 -12.85 5.72
CA LYS A 99 11.60 -12.34 6.73
C LYS A 99 12.76 -13.33 6.89
N TYR A 100 13.92 -13.00 6.33
CA TYR A 100 15.14 -13.80 6.48
C TYR A 100 16.08 -13.29 7.60
N TRP A 101 15.70 -12.20 8.26
CA TRP A 101 16.40 -11.65 9.42
C TRP A 101 15.57 -11.84 10.68
N SER A 102 15.98 -12.78 11.51
CA SER A 102 15.55 -12.92 12.90
C SER A 102 16.72 -13.50 13.66
N THR A 103 17.33 -12.69 14.53
CA THR A 103 18.20 -13.18 15.59
C THR A 103 17.38 -13.21 16.87
#